data_AF-A0A924RU82-F1
#
_entry.id   AF-A0A924RU82-F1
#
_cell.length_a   1.000
_cell.length_b   1.000
_cell.length_c   1.000
_cell.angle_alpha   90.00
_cell.angle_beta   90.00
_cell.angle_gamma   90.00
#
_symmetry.space_group_name_H-M   'P 1'
#
loop_
_entity.id
_entity.type
_entity.pdbx_description
1 polymer ?
#
loop_
_entity_poly.entity_id
_entity_poly.type
_entity_poly.pdbx_seq_one_letter_code
_entity_poly.pdbx_strand_id
1 'polypeptide(L)'
;IIAPHQLDARRCISYLTIEHAGPIPIELRPLIGNRIYGCDDCQLICPWNKFAQRSALPDFDERQGLTGQQLVTLFAWDEKAFLKFTEGSAIRRIGHERWLRNIAVAMGNALRAMDDLEIRSALQNRLKTASILLFEHINWALSQCIHARAATKLIAIELSRPPQQTQRKRQTDHPQ
;
A
#
# COMPACT_ATOMS: atom_id res chain seq x y z
N ILE A 1 -8.71 5.78 -15.59
CA ILE A 1 -9.30 6.48 -16.76
C ILE A 1 -10.22 5.47 -17.43
N ILE A 2 -11.47 5.83 -17.67
CA ILE A 2 -12.50 4.89 -18.19
C ILE A 2 -12.97 5.24 -19.60
N ALA A 3 -12.82 6.51 -20.01
CA ALA A 3 -13.07 7.02 -21.35
C ALA A 3 -12.34 8.37 -21.50
N PRO A 4 -12.24 8.96 -22.72
CA PRO A 4 -11.70 10.30 -22.90
C PRO A 4 -12.37 11.30 -21.95
N HIS A 5 -11.54 12.06 -21.21
CA HIS A 5 -11.99 13.04 -20.20
C HIS A 5 -12.85 12.47 -19.06
N GLN A 6 -12.88 11.14 -18.88
CA GLN A 6 -13.63 10.47 -17.82
C GLN A 6 -12.72 9.64 -16.92
N LEU A 7 -12.78 9.94 -15.62
CA LEU A 7 -11.98 9.29 -14.59
C LEU A 7 -12.90 8.81 -13.45
N ASP A 8 -12.78 7.53 -13.09
CA ASP A 8 -13.30 7.05 -11.81
C ASP A 8 -12.31 7.41 -10.70
N ALA A 9 -12.63 8.45 -9.93
CA ALA A 9 -11.79 8.92 -8.83
C ALA A 9 -11.59 7.86 -7.73
N ARG A 10 -12.56 6.96 -7.51
CA ARG A 10 -12.49 5.92 -6.48
C ARG A 10 -11.36 4.91 -6.74
N ARG A 11 -10.84 4.88 -7.97
CA ARG A 11 -9.73 4.03 -8.41
C ARG A 11 -8.46 4.82 -8.75
N CYS A 12 -8.50 6.15 -8.64
CA CYS A 12 -7.36 7.02 -8.95
C CYS A 12 -6.41 7.05 -7.75
N ILE A 13 -5.13 6.72 -7.95
CA ILE A 13 -4.12 6.73 -6.88
C ILE A 13 -3.97 8.13 -6.27
N SER A 14 -4.01 9.19 -7.09
CA SER A 14 -3.94 10.56 -6.59
C SER A 14 -5.11 10.88 -5.65
N TYR A 15 -6.35 10.53 -6.03
CA TYR A 15 -7.51 10.68 -5.15
C TYR A 15 -7.36 9.84 -3.87
N LEU A 16 -6.97 8.57 -3.98
CA LEU A 16 -6.83 7.67 -2.84
C LEU A 16 -5.80 8.16 -1.82
N THR A 17 -4.71 8.75 -2.30
CA THR A 17 -3.60 9.22 -1.44
C THR A 17 -3.80 10.64 -0.91
N ILE A 18 -4.59 11.48 -1.59
CA ILE A 18 -4.75 12.89 -1.23
C ILE A 18 -6.13 13.21 -0.64
N GLU A 19 -7.21 12.74 -1.27
CA GLU A 19 -8.58 13.14 -0.91
C GLU A 19 -9.30 12.12 -0.05
N HIS A 20 -9.15 10.83 -0.36
CA HIS A 20 -9.85 9.77 0.36
C HIS A 20 -9.39 9.74 1.83
N ALA A 21 -10.32 9.94 2.76
CA ALA A 21 -10.01 9.96 4.19
C ALA A 21 -10.04 8.56 4.82
N GLY A 22 -10.87 7.67 4.29
CA GLY A 22 -11.12 6.34 4.86
C GLY A 22 -10.07 5.30 4.50
N PRO A 23 -10.38 4.02 4.75
CA PRO A 23 -9.49 2.93 4.38
C PRO A 23 -9.39 2.78 2.86
N ILE A 24 -8.18 2.57 2.36
CA ILE A 24 -7.96 2.29 0.94
C ILE A 24 -8.43 0.86 0.68
N PRO A 25 -9.29 0.60 -0.33
CA PRO A 25 -9.76 -0.75 -0.65
C PRO A 25 -8.59 -1.74 -0.83
N ILE A 26 -8.70 -2.93 -0.23
CA ILE A 26 -7.62 -3.92 -0.12
C ILE A 26 -7.07 -4.29 -1.50
N GLU A 27 -7.94 -4.45 -2.49
CA GLU A 27 -7.61 -4.79 -3.86
C GLU A 27 -6.83 -3.69 -4.60
N LEU A 28 -6.90 -2.45 -4.14
CA LEU A 28 -6.17 -1.31 -4.74
C LEU A 28 -4.82 -1.07 -4.08
N ARG A 29 -4.61 -1.51 -2.83
CA ARG A 29 -3.34 -1.32 -2.09
C ARG A 29 -2.10 -1.85 -2.85
N PRO A 30 -2.12 -3.05 -3.48
CA PRO A 30 -0.99 -3.53 -4.28
C PRO A 30 -0.65 -2.63 -5.47
N LEU A 31 -1.65 -1.97 -6.07
CA LEU A 31 -1.50 -1.20 -7.30
C LEU A 31 -0.91 0.20 -7.07
N ILE A 32 -0.92 0.68 -5.83
CA ILE A 32 -0.37 1.99 -5.46
C ILE A 32 1.17 2.01 -5.60
N GLY A 33 1.84 0.88 -5.38
CA GLY A 33 3.30 0.79 -5.38
C GLY A 33 3.89 1.58 -4.21
N ASN A 34 4.86 2.44 -4.48
CA ASN A 34 5.54 3.31 -3.50
C ASN A 34 5.00 4.75 -3.49
N ARG A 35 3.86 5.03 -4.14
CA ARG A 35 3.28 6.38 -4.21
C ARG A 35 2.59 6.73 -2.89
N ILE A 36 3.22 7.58 -2.10
CA ILE A 36 2.70 8.00 -0.77
C ILE A 36 1.88 9.29 -0.81
N TYR A 37 1.97 10.06 -1.90
CA TYR A 37 1.21 11.29 -2.13
C TYR A 37 1.13 11.57 -3.63
N GLY A 38 -0.07 11.56 -4.20
CA GLY A 38 -0.29 11.83 -5.63
C GLY A 38 0.08 10.67 -6.55
N CYS A 39 -0.11 10.90 -7.85
CA CYS A 39 0.28 10.00 -8.92
C CYS A 39 0.34 10.75 -10.25
N ASP A 40 1.48 10.64 -10.93
CA ASP A 40 1.73 11.32 -12.21
C ASP A 40 1.73 10.38 -13.41
N ASP A 41 1.35 9.11 -13.24
CA ASP A 41 1.43 8.08 -14.30
C ASP A 41 0.68 8.51 -15.58
N CYS A 42 -0.48 9.17 -15.44
CA CYS A 42 -1.24 9.67 -16.58
C CYS A 42 -0.56 10.84 -17.29
N GLN A 43 0.21 11.66 -16.57
CA GLN A 43 1.03 12.73 -17.16
C GLN A 43 2.29 12.17 -17.80
N LEU A 44 2.95 11.20 -17.15
CA LEU A 44 4.18 10.56 -17.64
C LEU A 44 3.97 9.83 -18.97
N ILE A 45 2.81 9.21 -19.18
CA ILE A 45 2.47 8.55 -20.45
C ILE A 45 1.92 9.51 -21.51
N CYS A 46 1.59 10.76 -21.14
CA CYS A 46 1.00 11.71 -22.07
C CYS A 46 2.02 12.15 -23.14
N PRO A 47 1.72 11.99 -24.45
CA PRO A 47 2.66 12.32 -25.51
C PRO A 47 2.98 13.82 -25.60
N TRP A 48 2.15 14.67 -24.99
CA TRP A 48 2.36 16.12 -24.91
C TRP A 48 3.27 16.52 -23.76
N ASN A 49 3.39 15.71 -22.70
CA ASN A 49 4.17 16.09 -21.53
C ASN A 49 5.68 16.14 -21.80
N LYS A 50 6.15 15.52 -22.89
CA LYS A 50 7.53 15.64 -23.37
C LYS A 50 7.93 17.07 -23.77
N PHE A 51 6.94 17.95 -24.00
CA PHE A 51 7.17 19.37 -24.31
C PHE A 51 7.11 20.26 -23.06
N ALA A 52 6.80 19.71 -21.89
CA ALA A 52 6.74 20.47 -20.65
C ALA A 52 8.13 20.95 -20.23
N GLN A 53 8.20 22.17 -19.69
CA GLN A 53 9.42 22.75 -19.15
C GLN A 53 9.30 22.91 -17.64
N ARG A 54 10.41 22.74 -16.93
CA ARG A 54 10.46 23.00 -15.49
C ARG A 54 10.23 24.50 -15.24
N SER A 55 9.42 24.81 -14.24
CA SER A 55 9.25 26.19 -13.80
C SER A 55 10.57 26.77 -13.28
N ALA A 56 10.83 28.04 -13.58
CA ALA A 56 11.98 28.78 -13.05
C ALA A 56 11.71 29.41 -11.67
N LEU A 57 10.47 29.31 -11.18
CA LEU A 57 10.10 29.86 -9.87
C LEU A 57 10.57 28.90 -8.75
N PRO A 58 11.38 29.38 -7.79
CA PRO A 58 11.92 28.54 -6.70
C PRO A 58 10.85 27.85 -5.84
N ASP A 59 9.64 28.41 -5.78
CA ASP A 59 8.53 27.83 -5.01
C ASP A 59 8.08 26.45 -5.52
N PHE A 60 8.44 26.08 -6.75
CA PHE A 60 8.17 24.75 -7.33
C PHE A 60 9.36 23.79 -7.19
N ASP A 61 10.45 24.19 -6.53
CA ASP A 61 11.54 23.27 -6.22
C ASP A 61 11.13 22.24 -5.16
N GLU A 62 11.78 21.08 -5.21
CA GLU A 62 11.59 20.04 -4.22
C GLU A 62 11.94 20.55 -2.82
N ARG A 63 11.07 20.28 -1.85
CA ARG A 63 11.32 20.66 -0.46
C ARG A 63 12.41 19.78 0.13
N GLN A 64 13.37 20.40 0.82
CA GLN A 64 14.43 19.68 1.51
C GLN A 64 13.87 18.71 2.55
N GLY A 65 14.47 17.52 2.65
CA GLY A 65 14.09 16.50 3.62
C GLY A 65 12.93 15.60 3.20
N LEU A 66 12.41 15.72 1.97
CA LEU A 66 11.46 14.76 1.38
C LEU A 66 12.11 13.85 0.34
N THR A 67 12.93 14.41 -0.55
CA THR A 67 13.59 13.66 -1.61
C THR A 67 14.66 12.71 -1.04
N GLY A 68 14.69 11.48 -1.55
CA GLY A 68 15.68 10.46 -1.19
C GLY A 68 15.51 9.85 0.20
N GLN A 69 14.42 10.18 0.91
CA GLN A 69 14.16 9.60 2.23
C GLN A 69 13.64 8.16 2.15
N GLN A 70 14.07 7.34 3.10
CA GLN A 70 13.55 5.99 3.26
C GLN A 70 12.13 6.01 3.83
N LEU A 71 11.29 5.05 3.42
CA LEU A 71 9.92 4.94 3.93
C LEU A 71 9.89 4.85 5.46
N VAL A 72 10.83 4.11 6.06
CA VAL A 72 10.96 3.96 7.52
C VAL A 72 11.18 5.29 8.22
N THR A 73 11.99 6.18 7.63
CA THR A 73 12.25 7.52 8.15
C THR A 73 11.00 8.39 8.11
N LEU A 74 10.28 8.39 6.99
CA LEU A 74 9.04 9.15 6.83
C LEU A 74 7.91 8.62 7.72
N PHE A 75 7.87 7.30 7.95
CA PHE A 75 6.91 6.66 8.84
C PHE A 75 7.21 6.90 10.32
N ALA A 76 8.48 7.20 10.65
CA ALA A 76 8.92 7.51 12.01
C ALA A 76 8.46 8.89 12.48
N TRP A 77 8.16 9.81 11.56
CA TRP A 77 7.70 11.17 11.88
C TRP A 77 6.51 11.15 12.84
N ASP A 78 6.60 11.97 13.89
CA ASP A 78 5.45 12.38 14.68
C ASP A 78 4.70 13.52 13.97
N GLU A 79 3.55 13.91 14.51
CA GLU A 79 2.73 14.96 13.91
C GLU A 79 3.48 16.29 13.84
N LYS A 80 4.30 16.61 14.84
CA LYS A 80 5.12 17.83 14.88
C LYS A 80 6.13 17.86 13.74
N ALA A 81 6.86 16.77 13.50
CA ALA A 81 7.78 16.64 12.39
C ALA A 81 7.04 16.73 11.05
N PHE A 82 5.91 16.03 10.90
CA PHE A 82 5.07 16.12 9.70
C PHE A 82 4.67 17.57 9.40
N LEU A 83 4.13 18.31 10.38
CA LEU A 83 3.70 19.69 10.21
C LEU A 83 4.86 20.62 9.83
N LYS A 84 6.04 20.41 10.43
CA LYS A 84 7.26 21.18 10.15
C LYS A 84 7.78 20.92 8.73
N PHE A 85 7.96 19.66 8.35
CA PHE A 85 8.55 19.30 7.05
C PHE A 85 7.59 19.49 5.86
N THR A 86 6.29 19.58 6.12
CA THR A 86 5.27 19.82 5.07
C THR A 86 4.74 21.24 5.07
N GLU A 87 5.29 22.15 5.89
CA GLU A 87 4.90 23.56 5.89
C GLU A 87 5.05 24.19 4.50
N GLY A 88 4.01 24.93 4.08
CA GLY A 88 3.96 25.53 2.74
C GLY A 88 3.86 24.51 1.59
N SER A 89 3.58 23.23 1.87
CA SER A 89 3.34 22.20 0.87
C SER A 89 1.88 21.76 0.87
N ALA A 90 1.36 21.42 -0.31
CA ALA A 90 0.05 20.80 -0.46
C ALA A 90 -0.07 19.45 0.27
N ILE A 91 1.06 18.81 0.60
CA ILE A 91 1.09 17.57 1.41
C ILE A 91 0.45 17.81 2.78
N ARG A 92 0.66 18.98 3.39
CA ARG A 92 0.15 19.27 4.75
C ARG A 92 -1.36 19.09 4.88
N ARG A 93 -2.12 19.30 3.79
CA ARG A 93 -3.58 19.14 3.78
C ARG A 93 -4.05 17.71 4.04
N ILE A 94 -3.19 16.70 3.83
CA ILE A 94 -3.59 15.32 4.10
C ILE A 94 -3.65 15.01 5.60
N GLY A 95 -2.89 15.74 6.41
CA GLY A 95 -2.75 15.43 7.83
C GLY A 95 -1.91 14.16 8.09
N HIS A 96 -1.40 14.05 9.31
CA HIS A 96 -0.41 13.04 9.67
C HIS A 96 -0.94 11.60 9.61
N GLU A 97 -2.20 11.37 9.97
CA GLU A 97 -2.78 10.02 9.95
C GLU A 97 -2.84 9.44 8.53
N ARG A 98 -3.28 10.23 7.53
CA ARG A 98 -3.34 9.79 6.13
C ARG A 98 -1.95 9.64 5.53
N TRP A 99 -1.00 10.46 5.94
CA TRP A 99 0.41 10.30 5.61
C TRP A 99 0.94 8.93 6.05
N LEU A 100 0.75 8.57 7.32
CA LEU A 100 1.15 7.26 7.84
C LEU A 100 0.40 6.12 7.16
N ARG A 101 -0.92 6.26 6.91
CA ARG A 101 -1.72 5.27 6.18
C ARG A 101 -1.14 4.97 4.80
N ASN A 102 -0.78 6.01 4.04
CA ASN A 102 -0.23 5.85 2.70
C ASN A 102 1.15 5.18 2.73
N ILE A 103 2.01 5.58 3.68
CA ILE A 103 3.33 4.97 3.85
C ILE A 103 3.22 3.50 4.27
N ALA A 104 2.26 3.15 5.14
CA ALA A 104 2.02 1.75 5.50
C ALA A 104 1.67 0.89 4.27
N VAL A 105 0.88 1.41 3.34
CA VAL A 105 0.61 0.73 2.06
C VAL A 105 1.88 0.56 1.23
N ALA A 106 2.69 1.61 1.09
CA ALA A 106 3.96 1.55 0.36
C ALA A 106 4.94 0.54 0.99
N MET A 107 5.03 0.51 2.31
CA MET A 107 5.82 -0.47 3.06
C MET A 107 5.33 -1.90 2.87
N GLY A 108 4.01 -2.13 2.85
CA GLY A 108 3.46 -3.44 2.53
C GLY A 108 3.81 -3.90 1.11
N ASN A 109 3.84 -2.98 0.15
CA ASN A 109 4.30 -3.27 -1.21
C ASN A 109 5.80 -3.55 -1.26
N ALA A 110 6.61 -2.86 -0.45
CA ALA A 110 8.03 -3.18 -0.31
C ALA A 110 8.24 -4.57 0.31
N LEU A 111 7.52 -4.91 1.39
CA LEU A 111 7.55 -6.24 2.04
C LEU A 111 7.13 -7.37 1.10
N ARG A 112 6.24 -7.07 0.15
CA ARG A 112 5.84 -8.01 -0.90
C ARG A 112 7.02 -8.38 -1.80
N ALA A 113 7.87 -7.41 -2.11
CA ALA A 113 8.99 -7.57 -3.04
C ALA A 113 10.25 -8.10 -2.32
N MET A 114 10.50 -7.63 -1.10
CA MET A 114 11.65 -7.98 -0.28
C MET A 114 11.25 -8.04 1.19
N ASP A 115 11.57 -9.14 1.88
CA ASP A 115 11.18 -9.36 3.28
C ASP A 115 12.08 -8.58 4.27
N ASP A 116 11.98 -7.25 4.21
CA ASP A 116 12.81 -6.30 4.95
C ASP A 116 12.49 -6.30 6.47
N LEU A 117 13.51 -6.47 7.30
CA LEU A 117 13.37 -6.52 8.76
C LEU A 117 13.10 -5.14 9.37
N GLU A 118 13.71 -4.08 8.85
CA GLU A 118 13.56 -2.72 9.36
C GLU A 118 12.13 -2.23 9.13
N ILE A 119 11.58 -2.49 7.94
CA ILE A 119 10.18 -2.17 7.62
C ILE A 119 9.23 -2.91 8.58
N ARG A 120 9.43 -4.23 8.78
CA ARG A 120 8.61 -5.02 9.71
C ARG A 120 8.65 -4.46 11.13
N SER A 121 9.84 -4.14 11.63
CA SER A 121 10.02 -3.59 12.98
C SER A 121 9.31 -2.23 13.13
N ALA A 122 9.47 -1.34 12.14
CA ALA A 122 8.82 -0.03 12.15
C ALA A 122 7.28 -0.15 12.20
N LEU A 123 6.71 -1.04 11.37
CA LEU A 123 5.28 -1.34 11.35
C LEU A 123 4.79 -1.91 12.68
N GLN A 124 5.47 -2.92 13.23
CA GLN A 124 5.13 -3.54 14.51
C GLN A 124 5.19 -2.57 15.68
N ASN A 125 6.19 -1.68 15.71
CA ASN A 125 6.31 -0.67 16.76
C ASN A 125 5.16 0.33 16.70
N ARG A 126 4.79 0.80 15.51
CA ARG A 126 3.68 1.73 15.36
C ARG A 126 2.32 1.10 15.65
N LEU A 127 2.16 -0.20 15.40
CA LEU A 127 0.92 -0.93 15.66
C LEU A 127 0.43 -0.77 17.12
N LYS A 128 1.35 -0.65 18.08
CA LYS A 128 1.08 -0.50 19.52
C LYS A 128 0.24 0.73 19.87
N THR A 129 0.35 1.78 19.06
CA THR A 129 -0.32 3.07 19.29
C THR A 129 -1.17 3.49 18.08
N ALA A 130 -1.51 2.54 17.20
CA ALA A 130 -2.21 2.85 15.96
C ALA A 130 -3.69 3.14 16.20
N SER A 131 -4.22 4.14 15.49
CA SER A 131 -5.67 4.33 15.35
C SER A 131 -6.30 3.15 14.60
N ILE A 132 -7.63 3.04 14.59
CA ILE A 132 -8.34 1.98 13.86
C ILE A 132 -7.93 1.96 12.37
N LEU A 133 -7.89 3.14 11.75
CA LEU A 133 -7.50 3.27 10.34
C LEU A 133 -6.08 2.77 10.11
N LEU A 134 -5.13 3.22 10.94
CA LEU A 134 -3.72 2.85 10.78
C LEU A 134 -3.48 1.37 11.12
N PHE A 135 -4.16 0.84 12.13
CA PHE A 135 -4.11 -0.56 12.54
C PHE A 135 -4.47 -1.49 11.37
N GLU A 136 -5.55 -1.20 10.65
CA GLU A 136 -5.97 -1.98 9.49
C GLU A 136 -4.89 -2.01 8.38
N HIS A 137 -4.26 -0.86 8.10
CA HIS A 137 -3.27 -0.75 7.03
C HIS A 137 -1.93 -1.37 7.42
N ILE A 138 -1.51 -1.24 8.69
CA ILE A 138 -0.31 -1.88 9.21
C ILE A 138 -0.45 -3.41 9.18
N ASN A 139 -1.58 -3.95 9.64
CA ASN A 139 -1.81 -5.40 9.60
C ASN A 139 -1.81 -5.95 8.16
N TRP A 140 -2.44 -5.21 7.24
CA TRP A 140 -2.36 -5.54 5.82
C TRP A 140 -0.92 -5.51 5.31
N ALA A 141 -0.12 -4.51 5.69
CA ALA A 141 1.26 -4.38 5.25
C ALA A 141 2.12 -5.55 5.76
N LEU A 142 1.98 -5.91 7.04
CA LEU A 142 2.68 -7.04 7.66
C LEU A 142 2.28 -8.38 7.03
N SER A 143 1.03 -8.54 6.58
CA SER A 143 0.60 -9.77 5.89
C SER A 143 1.16 -9.89 4.46
N GLN A 144 1.80 -8.85 3.91
CA GLN A 144 2.43 -8.92 2.59
C GLN A 144 3.80 -9.59 2.57
N CYS A 145 4.42 -9.82 3.74
CA CYS A 145 5.70 -10.52 3.85
C CYS A 145 5.65 -11.87 3.11
N ILE A 146 6.72 -12.21 2.39
CA ILE A 146 6.80 -13.41 1.54
C ILE A 146 6.38 -14.68 2.31
N HIS A 147 6.89 -14.84 3.53
CA HIS A 147 6.58 -15.97 4.41
C HIS A 147 5.09 -16.04 4.78
N ALA A 148 4.48 -14.90 5.14
CA ALA A 148 3.06 -14.83 5.48
C ALA A 148 2.19 -15.20 4.27
N ARG A 149 2.52 -14.70 3.09
CA ARG A 149 1.79 -15.02 1.85
C ARG A 149 1.95 -16.47 1.41
N ALA A 150 3.13 -17.05 1.57
CA ALA A 150 3.37 -18.47 1.28
C ALA A 150 2.51 -19.36 2.18
N ALA A 151 2.46 -19.07 3.48
CA ALA A 151 1.59 -19.78 4.42
C ALA A 151 0.10 -19.62 4.07
N THR A 152 -0.37 -18.41 3.75
CA THR A 152 -1.77 -18.19 3.32
C THR A 152 -2.09 -18.95 2.05
N LYS A 153 -1.18 -19.00 1.07
CA LYS A 153 -1.37 -19.73 -0.18
C LYS A 153 -1.47 -21.23 0.06
N LEU A 154 -0.63 -21.79 0.94
CA LEU A 154 -0.67 -23.20 1.31
C LEU A 154 -1.98 -23.57 2.00
N ILE A 155 -2.44 -22.75 2.96
CA ILE A 155 -3.72 -22.95 3.64
C ILE A 155 -4.88 -22.89 2.65
N ALA A 156 -4.89 -21.89 1.75
CA ALA A 156 -5.92 -21.78 0.72
C ALA A 156 -5.95 -22.99 -0.21
N ILE A 157 -4.78 -23.53 -0.61
CA ILE A 157 -4.70 -24.77 -1.39
C ILE A 157 -5.30 -25.94 -0.61
N GLU A 158 -4.98 -26.10 0.67
CA GLU A 158 -5.48 -27.19 1.50
C GLU A 158 -7.00 -27.13 1.67
N LEU A 159 -7.55 -25.94 1.95
CA LEU A 159 -9.00 -25.72 2.08
C LEU A 159 -9.77 -25.88 0.76
N SER A 160 -9.07 -25.79 -0.38
CA SER A 160 -9.66 -25.98 -1.71
C SER A 160 -9.62 -27.44 -2.18
N ARG A 161 -9.01 -28.36 -1.41
CA ARG A 161 -8.96 -29.78 -1.79
C ARG A 161 -10.33 -30.43 -1.57
N PRO A 162 -10.86 -31.18 -2.56
CA PRO A 162 -12.05 -31.98 -2.34
C PRO A 162 -11.77 -33.06 -1.28
N PRO A 163 -12.73 -33.39 -0.40
CA PRO A 163 -12.55 -34.43 0.60
C PRO A 163 -12.23 -35.76 -0.07
N GLN A 164 -11.19 -36.45 0.41
CA GLN A 164 -10.80 -37.77 -0.09
C GLN A 164 -11.97 -38.75 0.07
N GLN A 165 -12.52 -39.24 -1.03
CA GLN A 165 -13.49 -40.33 -1.01
C GLN A 165 -12.77 -41.58 -0.48
N THR A 166 -13.11 -41.98 0.73
CA THR A 166 -12.68 -43.26 1.30
C THR A 166 -13.28 -44.38 0.47
N GLN A 167 -12.47 -45.01 -0.38
CA GLN A 167 -12.84 -46.25 -1.06
C GLN A 167 -13.05 -47.33 0.00
N ARG A 168 -14.28 -47.49 0.48
CA ARG A 168 -14.70 -48.71 1.18
C ARG A 168 -14.62 -49.86 0.17
N LYS A 169 -13.53 -50.64 0.25
CA LYS A 169 -13.46 -51.95 -0.39
C LYS A 169 -14.65 -52.77 0.12
N ARG A 170 -15.65 -53.00 -0.75
CA ARG A 170 -16.67 -54.02 -0.50
C ARG A 170 -15.98 -55.37 -0.63
N GLN A 171 -15.69 -56.00 0.52
CA GLN A 171 -15.49 -57.44 0.56
C GLN A 171 -16.81 -58.08 0.17
N THR A 172 -16.83 -58.73 -0.99
CA THR A 172 -17.90 -59.64 -1.40
C THR A 172 -17.61 -60.98 -0.77
N ASP A 173 -18.29 -61.31 0.33
CA ASP A 173 -18.38 -62.67 0.83
C ASP A 173 -19.21 -63.50 -0.15
N HIS A 174 -18.63 -64.59 -0.63
CA HIS A 174 -19.24 -65.61 -1.48
C HIS A 174 -19.80 -66.72 -0.57
N PRO A 175 -21.11 -67.06 -0.63
CA PRO A 175 -21.61 -68.23 0.08
C PRO A 175 -21.50 -69.49 -0.80
N GLN A 176 -21.18 -70.61 -0.16
CA GLN A 176 -21.42 -71.97 -0.67
C GLN A 176 -22.87 -72.38 -0.42
#